data_AF-A0A6J1NXD4-F1
#
_entry.id   AF-A0A6J1NXD4-F1
#
_cell.length_a   1.000
_cell.length_b   1.000
_cell.length_c   1.000
_cell.angle_alpha   90.00
_cell.angle_beta   90.00
_cell.angle_gamma   90.00
#
_symmetry.space_group_name_H-M   'P 1'
#
loop_
_entity.id
_entity.type
_entity.pdbx_description
1 polymer ?
#
loop_
_entity_poly.entity_id
_entity_poly.type
_entity_poly.pdbx_seq_one_letter_code
_entity_poly.pdbx_strand_id
1 'polypeptide(L)'
;MTSSLSFVLVALVAVTLGSVHGAISDEDRAKIHAAVLPFVAECTKEYGVSEDTIKEAKASGTLGSIDPCLMACVFQKVKLIDEKGLFDTDRAVELVQKHISTEDDRNKLVDVIEKCKSVNDAEVTDGEKGCDRARLLFECSSVQS
;
A
#
# COMPACT_ATOMS: atom_id res chain seq x y z
N MET A 1 -26.66 -6.30 3.03
CA MET A 1 -26.07 -5.55 1.91
C MET A 1 -24.68 -5.12 2.34
N THR A 2 -23.71 -6.01 2.19
CA THR A 2 -22.33 -5.80 2.63
C THR A 2 -21.57 -5.12 1.49
N SER A 3 -21.10 -3.91 1.75
CA SER A 3 -20.60 -2.98 0.73
C SER A 3 -19.36 -3.53 0.02
N SER A 4 -19.45 -3.63 -1.31
CA SER A 4 -18.40 -4.10 -2.24
C SER A 4 -17.08 -3.33 -2.17
N LEU A 5 -17.03 -2.21 -1.46
CA LEU A 5 -15.78 -1.49 -1.13
C LEU A 5 -14.86 -2.31 -0.20
N SER A 6 -15.43 -3.17 0.66
CA SER A 6 -14.75 -3.80 1.79
C SER A 6 -13.72 -4.89 1.42
N PHE A 7 -13.70 -5.31 0.16
CA PHE A 7 -12.83 -6.39 -0.34
C PHE A 7 -11.73 -5.87 -1.31
N VAL A 8 -11.82 -4.61 -1.78
CA VAL A 8 -10.77 -3.94 -2.61
C VAL A 8 -9.46 -3.84 -1.84
N LEU A 9 -9.61 -3.56 -0.56
CA LEU A 9 -8.56 -3.19 0.37
C LEU A 9 -7.91 -4.41 1.04
N VAL A 10 -8.60 -5.56 0.99
CA VAL A 10 -7.95 -6.86 1.15
C VAL A 10 -6.96 -7.06 0.01
N ALA A 11 -7.22 -6.66 -1.23
CA ALA A 11 -6.28 -6.86 -2.34
C ALA A 11 -5.12 -5.84 -2.39
N LEU A 12 -5.31 -4.58 -1.99
CA LEU A 12 -4.20 -3.60 -1.91
C LEU A 12 -3.12 -4.01 -0.89
N VAL A 13 -3.54 -4.70 0.17
CA VAL A 13 -2.65 -5.23 1.22
C VAL A 13 -2.35 -6.71 0.99
N ALA A 14 -3.23 -7.51 0.40
CA ALA A 14 -3.07 -8.96 0.19
C ALA A 14 -2.59 -9.39 -1.20
N VAL A 15 -2.45 -8.49 -2.18
CA VAL A 15 -1.72 -8.80 -3.43
C VAL A 15 -0.21 -8.64 -3.20
N THR A 16 0.19 -7.72 -2.32
CA THR A 16 1.52 -7.69 -1.69
C THR A 16 1.71 -8.76 -0.61
N LEU A 17 0.64 -9.45 -0.19
CA LEU A 17 0.71 -10.49 0.85
C LEU A 17 0.12 -11.84 0.40
N GLY A 18 -0.04 -12.06 -0.91
CA GLY A 18 -0.70 -13.26 -1.44
C GLY A 18 0.13 -14.51 -1.18
N SER A 19 1.44 -14.36 -1.15
CA SER A 19 2.39 -15.40 -0.77
C SER A 19 2.78 -15.36 0.73
N VAL A 20 2.30 -14.36 1.48
CA VAL A 20 2.22 -14.39 2.95
C VAL A 20 0.78 -14.63 3.40
N HIS A 21 0.30 -15.85 3.15
CA HIS A 21 -0.93 -16.41 3.73
C HIS A 21 -0.88 -16.55 5.28
N GLY A 22 -0.07 -15.72 5.98
CA GLY A 22 0.12 -15.71 7.42
C GLY A 22 1.09 -14.64 7.94
N ALA A 23 1.14 -13.44 7.34
CA ALA A 23 1.89 -12.29 7.90
C ALA A 23 1.03 -11.17 8.47
N ILE A 24 -0.29 -11.17 8.28
CA ILE A 24 -1.19 -10.22 8.93
C ILE A 24 -2.51 -10.95 9.21
N SER A 25 -2.95 -10.89 10.47
CA SER A 25 -4.26 -11.42 10.89
C SER A 25 -5.42 -10.77 10.14
N ASP A 26 -6.54 -11.48 9.97
CA ASP A 26 -7.74 -10.92 9.33
C ASP A 26 -8.28 -9.69 10.05
N GLU A 27 -8.12 -9.66 11.38
CA GLU A 27 -8.50 -8.53 12.21
C GLU A 27 -7.66 -7.29 11.92
N ASP A 28 -6.32 -7.43 11.90
CA ASP A 28 -5.42 -6.31 11.62
C ASP A 28 -5.61 -5.79 10.19
N ARG A 29 -5.85 -6.71 9.25
CA ARG A 29 -6.20 -6.38 7.86
C ARG A 29 -7.44 -5.50 7.78
N ALA A 30 -8.51 -5.86 8.51
CA ALA A 30 -9.74 -5.09 8.55
C ALA A 30 -9.56 -3.71 9.20
N LYS A 31 -8.72 -3.60 10.23
CA LYS A 31 -8.40 -2.31 10.89
C LYS A 31 -7.62 -1.39 9.95
N ILE A 32 -6.55 -1.90 9.32
CA ILE A 32 -5.73 -1.14 8.37
C ILE A 32 -6.58 -0.66 7.21
N HIS A 33 -7.42 -1.54 6.66
CA HIS A 33 -8.39 -1.19 5.64
C HIS A 33 -9.28 -0.01 6.05
N ALA A 34 -9.89 -0.08 7.23
CA ALA A 34 -10.79 0.97 7.71
C ALA A 34 -10.05 2.31 7.87
N ALA A 35 -8.78 2.28 8.30
CA ALA A 35 -7.95 3.46 8.47
C ALA A 35 -7.52 4.09 7.13
N VAL A 36 -7.33 3.30 6.08
CA VAL A 36 -6.82 3.76 4.78
C VAL A 36 -7.95 4.26 3.86
N LEU A 37 -9.17 3.75 4.02
CA LEU A 37 -10.32 4.07 3.14
C LEU A 37 -10.58 5.57 2.94
N PRO A 38 -10.52 6.45 3.96
CA PRO A 38 -10.71 7.88 3.77
C PRO A 38 -9.69 8.52 2.82
N PHE A 39 -8.42 8.09 2.89
CA PHE A 39 -7.35 8.60 2.04
C PHE A 39 -7.50 8.13 0.60
N VAL A 40 -7.97 6.89 0.40
CA VAL A 40 -8.30 6.39 -0.95
C VAL A 40 -9.40 7.22 -1.57
N ALA A 41 -10.48 7.50 -0.84
CA ALA A 41 -11.59 8.32 -1.34
C ALA A 41 -11.16 9.77 -1.67
N GLU A 42 -10.22 10.31 -0.89
CA GLU A 42 -9.64 11.62 -1.17
C GLU A 42 -8.79 11.59 -2.46
N CYS A 43 -7.90 10.61 -2.59
CA CYS A 43 -7.01 10.48 -3.75
C CYS A 43 -7.77 10.16 -5.04
N THR A 44 -8.81 9.31 -4.99
CA THR A 44 -9.58 8.99 -6.21
C THR A 44 -10.35 10.21 -6.70
N LYS A 45 -10.82 11.07 -5.80
CA LYS A 45 -11.41 12.36 -6.14
C LYS A 45 -10.39 13.32 -6.75
N GLU A 46 -9.18 13.39 -6.19
CA GLU A 46 -8.11 14.26 -6.67
C GLU A 46 -7.63 13.86 -8.08
N TYR A 47 -7.51 12.56 -8.35
CA TYR A 47 -7.03 12.03 -9.62
C TYR A 47 -8.16 11.73 -10.63
N GLY A 48 -9.42 12.03 -10.29
CA GLY A 48 -10.57 11.81 -11.17
C GLY A 48 -10.83 10.33 -11.50
N VAL A 49 -10.44 9.42 -10.61
CA VAL A 49 -10.60 7.98 -10.79
C VAL A 49 -12.04 7.59 -10.49
N SER A 50 -12.69 6.93 -11.45
CA SER A 50 -14.07 6.49 -11.28
C SER A 50 -14.17 5.33 -10.28
N GLU A 51 -15.33 5.21 -9.61
CA GLU A 51 -15.60 4.05 -8.76
C GLU A 51 -15.53 2.72 -9.51
N ASP A 52 -15.81 2.73 -10.81
CA ASP A 52 -15.78 1.52 -11.64
C ASP A 52 -14.34 1.05 -11.91
N THR A 53 -13.40 1.98 -12.10
CA THR A 53 -11.96 1.67 -12.17
C THR A 53 -11.46 1.04 -10.86
N ILE A 54 -11.96 1.49 -9.71
CA ILE A 54 -11.63 0.90 -8.40
C ILE A 54 -12.21 -0.53 -8.27
N LYS A 55 -13.44 -0.74 -8.76
CA LYS A 55 -14.08 -2.07 -8.78
C LYS A 55 -13.36 -3.04 -9.73
N GLU A 56 -12.88 -2.56 -10.86
CA GLU A 56 -12.11 -3.37 -11.83
C GLU A 56 -10.73 -3.73 -11.28
N ALA A 57 -10.01 -2.78 -10.68
CA ALA A 57 -8.74 -3.05 -10.00
C ALA A 57 -8.92 -4.15 -8.93
N LYS A 58 -9.98 -4.07 -8.13
CA LYS A 58 -10.38 -5.13 -7.19
C LYS A 58 -10.64 -6.46 -7.87
N ALA A 59 -11.46 -6.49 -8.92
CA ALA A 59 -11.87 -7.72 -9.58
C ALA A 59 -10.70 -8.43 -10.26
N SER A 60 -9.74 -7.66 -10.77
CA SER A 60 -8.52 -8.19 -11.39
C SER A 60 -7.56 -8.80 -10.38
N GLY A 61 -7.65 -8.44 -9.09
CA GLY A 61 -6.67 -8.83 -8.09
C GLY A 61 -5.25 -8.33 -8.39
N THR A 62 -5.10 -7.34 -9.28
CA THR A 62 -3.81 -6.74 -9.63
C THR A 62 -3.89 -5.25 -9.40
N LEU A 63 -2.94 -4.70 -8.63
CA LEU A 63 -2.79 -3.24 -8.56
C LEU A 63 -2.01 -2.67 -9.75
N GLY A 64 -1.54 -3.52 -10.66
CA GLY A 64 -0.86 -3.09 -11.89
C GLY A 64 -1.74 -2.28 -12.85
N SER A 65 -3.06 -2.25 -12.62
CA SER A 65 -4.01 -1.37 -13.31
C SER A 65 -4.28 -0.06 -12.58
N ILE A 66 -3.76 0.12 -11.36
CA ILE A 66 -3.88 1.35 -10.59
C ILE A 66 -2.80 2.32 -11.03
N ASP A 67 -3.21 3.55 -11.31
CA ASP A 67 -2.29 4.65 -11.62
C ASP A 67 -1.24 4.82 -10.49
N PRO A 68 0.07 4.78 -10.80
CA PRO A 68 1.12 4.91 -9.79
C PRO A 68 1.05 6.19 -8.97
N CYS A 69 0.54 7.29 -9.54
CA CYS A 69 0.36 8.54 -8.80
C CYS A 69 -0.85 8.52 -7.88
N LEU A 70 -1.92 7.79 -8.23
CA LEU A 70 -3.00 7.51 -7.27
C LEU A 70 -2.46 6.73 -6.06
N MET A 71 -1.60 5.75 -6.31
CA MET A 71 -0.95 4.97 -5.25
C MET A 71 -0.03 5.84 -4.40
N ALA A 72 0.79 6.68 -5.02
CA ALA A 72 1.65 7.65 -4.32
C ALA A 72 0.84 8.60 -3.45
N CYS A 73 -0.29 9.11 -3.93
CA CYS A 73 -1.18 9.94 -3.13
C CYS A 73 -1.61 9.22 -1.84
N VAL A 74 -2.07 7.98 -1.93
CA VAL A 74 -2.48 7.22 -0.74
C VAL A 74 -1.30 7.00 0.20
N PHE A 75 -0.13 6.61 -0.34
CA PHE A 75 1.09 6.40 0.44
C PHE A 75 1.57 7.67 1.13
N GLN A 76 1.45 8.83 0.49
CA GLN A 76 1.78 10.12 1.08
C GLN A 76 0.80 10.51 2.20
N LYS A 77 -0.50 10.27 2.02
CA LYS A 77 -1.51 10.55 3.06
C LYS A 77 -1.29 9.74 4.33
N VAL A 78 -0.83 8.48 4.19
CA VAL A 78 -0.46 7.64 5.35
C VAL A 78 0.99 7.84 5.80
N LYS A 79 1.75 8.70 5.09
CA LYS A 79 3.16 9.04 5.31
C LYS A 79 4.14 7.89 5.10
N LEU A 80 3.76 6.90 4.28
CA LEU A 80 4.69 5.85 3.85
C LEU A 80 5.67 6.38 2.80
N ILE A 81 5.24 7.34 1.99
CA ILE A 81 6.10 8.15 1.13
C ILE A 81 6.08 9.58 1.67
N ASP A 82 7.25 10.20 1.79
CA ASP A 82 7.38 11.56 2.29
C ASP A 82 7.07 12.62 1.21
N GLU A 83 7.15 13.90 1.59
CA GLU A 83 6.89 15.03 0.69
C GLU A 83 7.93 15.16 -0.43
N LYS A 84 9.08 14.47 -0.34
CA LYS A 84 10.11 14.41 -1.38
C LYS A 84 9.93 13.19 -2.29
N GLY A 85 8.85 12.45 -2.10
CA GLY A 85 8.57 11.24 -2.86
C GLY A 85 9.45 10.06 -2.46
N LEU A 86 10.09 10.08 -1.29
CA LEU A 86 10.94 8.99 -0.78
C LEU A 86 10.16 8.07 0.14
N PHE A 87 10.48 6.77 0.11
CA PHE A 87 9.96 5.79 1.05
C PHE A 87 10.50 6.08 2.46
N ASP A 88 9.59 6.36 3.41
CA ASP A 88 9.90 6.63 4.81
C ASP A 88 9.87 5.31 5.60
N THR A 89 11.05 4.69 5.74
CA THR A 89 11.21 3.40 6.43
C THR A 89 10.88 3.48 7.91
N ASP A 90 11.23 4.58 8.57
CA ASP A 90 10.99 4.77 10.01
C ASP A 90 9.49 4.83 10.27
N ARG A 91 8.78 5.59 9.44
CA ARG A 91 7.32 5.67 9.51
C ARG A 91 6.65 4.35 9.17
N ALA A 92 7.18 3.60 8.20
CA ALA A 92 6.70 2.27 7.88
C ALA A 92 6.81 1.32 9.09
N VAL A 93 7.96 1.32 9.78
CA VAL A 93 8.17 0.51 10.99
C VAL A 93 7.22 0.94 12.11
N GLU A 94 7.01 2.24 12.31
CA GLU A 94 6.05 2.74 13.31
C GLU A 94 4.62 2.26 13.03
N LEU A 95 4.18 2.31 11.76
CA LEU A 95 2.86 1.84 11.35
C LEU A 95 2.70 0.34 11.61
N VAL A 96 3.73 -0.46 11.31
CA VAL A 96 3.75 -1.90 11.61
C VAL A 96 3.62 -2.14 13.12
N GLN A 97 4.43 -1.46 13.94
CA GLN A 97 4.37 -1.59 15.39
C GLN A 97 3.02 -1.21 15.98
N LYS A 98 2.36 -0.20 15.39
CA LYS A 98 1.09 0.33 15.86
C LYS A 98 -0.12 -0.52 15.47
N HIS A 99 -0.11 -1.11 14.28
CA HIS A 99 -1.30 -1.71 13.67
C HIS A 99 -1.27 -3.23 13.57
N ILE A 100 -0.11 -3.86 13.81
CA ILE A 100 0.06 -5.30 13.69
C ILE A 100 0.18 -5.93 15.07
N SER A 101 -0.76 -6.81 15.39
CA SER A 101 -0.96 -7.31 16.74
C SER A 101 0.07 -8.37 17.13
N THR A 102 0.48 -9.23 16.19
CA THR A 102 1.40 -10.33 16.48
C THR A 102 2.85 -9.95 16.22
N GLU A 103 3.78 -10.48 17.03
CA GLU A 103 5.21 -10.20 16.90
C GLU A 103 5.81 -10.81 15.63
N ASP A 104 5.38 -12.02 15.28
CA ASP A 104 5.85 -12.74 14.10
C ASP A 104 5.51 -11.98 12.81
N ASP A 105 4.29 -11.44 12.73
CA ASP A 105 3.81 -10.59 11.65
C ASP A 105 4.58 -9.26 11.58
N ARG A 106 4.84 -8.63 12.72
CA ARG A 106 5.67 -7.41 12.79
C ARG A 106 7.06 -7.66 12.23
N ASN A 107 7.71 -8.74 12.65
CA ASN A 107 9.07 -9.07 12.20
C ASN A 107 9.12 -9.30 10.69
N LYS A 108 8.17 -10.06 10.13
CA LYS A 108 8.07 -10.27 8.68
C LYS A 108 7.91 -8.96 7.91
N LEU A 109 7.08 -8.05 8.40
CA LEU A 109 6.85 -6.76 7.73
C LEU A 109 8.05 -5.81 7.87
N VAL A 110 8.74 -5.80 9.01
CA VAL A 110 10.00 -5.05 9.18
C VAL A 110 11.07 -5.58 8.24
N ASP A 111 11.18 -6.90 8.05
CA ASP A 111 12.10 -7.48 7.07
C ASP A 111 11.77 -7.05 5.64
N VAL A 112 10.48 -6.97 5.27
CA VAL A 112 10.07 -6.45 3.96
C VAL A 112 10.46 -4.98 3.80
N ILE A 113 10.24 -4.14 4.82
CA ILE A 113 10.63 -2.72 4.82
C ILE A 113 12.14 -2.60 4.58
N GLU A 114 12.94 -3.34 5.33
CA GLU A 114 14.40 -3.31 5.22
C GLU A 114 14.90 -3.73 3.85
N LYS A 115 14.27 -4.74 3.23
CA LYS A 115 14.66 -5.18 1.90
C LYS A 115 14.20 -4.23 0.80
N CYS A 116 13.10 -3.49 1.02
CA CYS A 116 12.57 -2.55 0.03
C CYS A 116 13.10 -1.13 0.18
N LYS A 117 13.91 -0.82 1.19
CA LYS A 117 14.49 0.53 1.34
C LYS A 117 15.29 1.01 0.13
N SER A 118 15.87 0.09 -0.64
CA SER A 118 16.65 0.41 -1.84
C SER A 118 15.83 1.00 -2.99
N VAL A 119 14.49 1.04 -2.90
CA VAL A 119 13.66 1.75 -3.89
C VAL A 119 13.95 3.26 -3.90
N ASN A 120 14.52 3.80 -2.81
CA ASN A 120 14.95 5.20 -2.76
C ASN A 120 16.15 5.47 -3.66
N ASP A 121 16.98 4.46 -3.94
CA ASP A 121 18.16 4.57 -4.80
C ASP A 121 17.83 4.48 -6.29
N ALA A 122 16.58 4.11 -6.64
CA ALA A 122 16.14 4.01 -8.02
C ALA A 122 16.01 5.39 -8.68
N GLU A 123 16.40 5.46 -9.96
CA GLU A 123 16.10 6.61 -10.81
C GLU A 123 14.59 6.68 -11.06
N VAL A 124 14.04 7.89 -10.94
CA VAL A 124 12.61 8.17 -11.14
C VAL A 124 12.43 9.26 -12.18
N THR A 125 11.30 9.21 -12.89
CA THR A 125 10.97 10.13 -13.99
C THR A 125 10.04 11.26 -13.57
N ASP A 126 9.44 11.15 -12.38
CA ASP A 126 8.39 12.02 -11.87
C ASP A 126 8.86 12.97 -10.75
N GLY A 127 10.17 13.00 -10.48
CA GLY A 127 10.79 13.87 -9.49
C GLY A 127 10.35 13.53 -8.07
N GLU A 128 9.79 14.52 -7.37
CA GLU A 128 9.34 14.39 -5.98
C GLU A 128 7.88 13.90 -5.86
N LYS A 129 7.20 13.63 -6.98
CA LYS A 129 5.79 13.18 -6.95
C LYS A 129 5.61 11.79 -6.31
N GLY A 130 6.64 10.94 -6.38
CA GLY A 130 6.66 9.64 -5.71
C GLY A 130 5.83 8.54 -6.39
N CYS A 131 5.24 8.78 -7.56
CA CYS A 131 4.51 7.81 -8.38
C CYS A 131 5.39 6.61 -8.78
N ASP A 132 6.59 6.88 -9.32
CA ASP A 132 7.49 5.80 -9.74
C ASP A 132 7.94 4.97 -8.53
N ARG A 133 8.26 5.62 -7.41
CA ARG A 133 8.62 4.94 -6.17
C ARG A 133 7.45 4.19 -5.51
N ALA A 134 6.23 4.70 -5.60
CA ALA A 134 5.05 3.97 -5.12
C ALA A 134 4.88 2.65 -5.86
N ARG A 135 5.04 2.66 -7.19
CA ARG A 135 5.07 1.44 -8.01
C ARG A 135 6.22 0.51 -7.61
N LEU A 136 7.45 1.02 -7.52
CA LEU A 136 8.62 0.21 -7.16
C LEU A 136 8.49 -0.41 -5.76
N LEU A 137 7.95 0.34 -4.80
CA LEU A 137 7.68 -0.14 -3.44
C LEU A 137 6.60 -1.22 -3.44
N PHE A 138 5.53 -1.04 -4.21
CA PHE A 138 4.50 -2.06 -4.38
C PHE A 138 5.05 -3.34 -5.03
N GLU A 139 5.84 -3.22 -6.10
CA GLU A 139 6.49 -4.35 -6.75
C GLU A 139 7.45 -5.07 -5.80
N CYS A 140 8.31 -4.33 -5.08
CA CYS A 140 9.25 -4.90 -4.12
C CYS A 140 8.54 -5.67 -3.00
N SER A 141 7.49 -5.09 -2.42
CA SER A 141 6.72 -5.73 -1.34
C SER A 141 5.92 -6.94 -1.84
N SER A 142 5.54 -6.98 -3.12
CA SER A 142 4.82 -8.11 -3.74
C SER A 142 5.70 -9.27 -4.17
N VAL A 143 7.00 -9.04 -4.42
CA VAL A 143 7.95 -10.08 -4.87
C VAL A 143 8.54 -10.86 -3.68
N GLN A 144 8.49 -10.28 -2.48
CA GLN A 144 9.12 -10.84 -1.28
C GLN A 144 8.13 -11.47 -0.31
N SER A 145 6.85 -11.39 -0.66
CA SER A 145 5.78 -12.19 -0.07
C SER A 145 5.82 -13.62 -0.55
#